data_AF-A0A7S0SAZ0-F1
#
_entry.id   AF-A0A7S0SAZ0-F1
#
_cell.length_a   1.000
_cell.length_b   1.000
_cell.length_c   1.000
_cell.angle_alpha   90.00
_cell.angle_beta   90.00
_cell.angle_gamma   90.00
#
_symmetry.space_group_name_H-M   'P 1'
#
loop_
_entity.id
_entity.type
_entity.pdbx_description
1 polymer ?
#
loop_
_entity_poly.entity_id
_entity_poly.type
_entity_poly.pdbx_seq_one_letter_code
_entity_poly.pdbx_strand_id
1 'polypeptide(L)'
;GGGSGGGGGSGGYGGGISAHGLRNALHRALKESSAALDPLASRVELNPRTPPDLPPGTNLDTAFSEHSALMVDFIEGAYRLEWPVSLLLPDVARAQLAAAQRSLLRVRHAGLALQEAHGRVHEAGNVDNRGASTGGAGERGRAARALSLRRLRRLSLL
;
A
#
# COMPACT_ATOMS: atom_id res chain seq x y z
N GLY A 1 1.02 33.66 36.39
CA GLY A 1 0.95 32.20 36.22
C GLY A 1 -0.46 31.85 35.84
N GLY A 2 -0.66 31.29 34.66
CA GLY A 2 -1.97 30.86 34.16
C GLY A 2 -1.72 29.75 33.16
N GLY A 3 -1.81 28.51 33.63
CA GLY A 3 -1.67 27.32 32.80
C GLY A 3 -2.92 27.08 31.99
N SER A 4 -2.74 26.89 30.69
CA SER A 4 -3.74 26.30 29.80
C SER A 4 -3.17 24.97 29.32
N GLY A 5 -3.45 23.92 30.09
CA GLY A 5 -3.42 22.56 29.58
C GLY A 5 -4.57 22.39 28.60
N GLY A 6 -4.29 21.80 27.44
CA GLY A 6 -5.30 21.61 26.41
C GLY A 6 -4.84 20.61 25.36
N GLY A 7 -5.11 19.34 25.65
CA GLY A 7 -5.42 18.33 24.64
C GLY A 7 -4.26 17.88 23.76
N GLY A 8 -3.64 16.76 24.15
CA GLY A 8 -2.91 15.92 23.22
C GLY A 8 -3.83 15.55 22.06
N GLY A 9 -3.53 16.09 20.89
CA GLY A 9 -4.09 15.62 19.63
C GLY A 9 -3.63 14.20 19.41
N SER A 10 -4.48 13.25 19.78
CA SER A 10 -4.52 11.91 19.21
C SER A 10 -4.50 12.09 17.68
N GLY A 11 -3.34 11.85 17.08
CA GLY A 11 -3.18 11.72 15.65
C GLY A 11 -3.97 10.50 15.22
N GLY A 12 -5.26 10.71 14.96
CA GLY A 12 -6.13 9.69 14.41
C GLY A 12 -5.52 9.20 13.10
N TYR A 13 -5.27 7.90 13.04
CA TYR A 13 -4.90 7.15 11.85
C TYR A 13 -6.09 7.09 10.87
N GLY A 14 -6.66 8.25 10.54
CA GLY A 14 -7.73 8.44 9.54
C GLY A 14 -7.10 8.85 8.22
N GLY A 15 -6.27 7.97 7.66
CA GLY A 15 -5.52 8.25 6.43
C GLY A 15 -6.37 7.97 5.19
N GLY A 16 -7.22 8.92 4.79
CA GLY A 16 -7.86 8.89 3.47
C GLY A 16 -6.86 9.09 2.33
N ILE A 17 -7.22 8.69 1.11
CA ILE A 17 -6.43 9.01 -0.08
C ILE A 17 -6.64 10.49 -0.43
N SER A 18 -5.60 11.30 -0.23
CA SER A 18 -5.59 12.70 -0.67
C SER A 18 -4.70 12.89 -1.90
N ALA A 19 -5.12 13.76 -2.81
CA ALA A 19 -4.30 14.12 -3.98
C ALA A 19 -2.92 14.66 -3.59
N HIS A 20 -2.85 15.42 -2.50
CA HIS A 20 -1.57 15.92 -1.98
C HIS A 20 -0.67 14.80 -1.46
N GLY A 21 -1.23 13.84 -0.71
CA GLY A 21 -0.50 12.67 -0.23
C GLY A 21 0.04 11.82 -1.38
N LEU A 22 -0.79 11.54 -2.38
CA LEU A 22 -0.38 10.81 -3.59
C LEU A 22 0.71 11.54 -4.37
N ARG A 23 0.61 12.87 -4.51
CA ARG A 23 1.65 13.67 -5.18
C ARG A 23 2.98 13.59 -4.45
N ASN A 24 2.98 13.67 -3.11
CA ASN A 24 4.20 13.57 -2.31
C ASN A 24 4.81 12.16 -2.40
N ALA A 25 3.98 11.11 -2.40
CA ALA A 25 4.42 9.73 -2.57
C ALA A 25 5.04 9.52 -3.96
N LEU A 26 4.40 10.00 -5.02
CA LEU A 26 4.93 9.95 -6.39
C LEU A 26 6.27 10.69 -6.49
N HIS A 27 6.37 11.88 -5.91
CA HIS A 27 7.60 12.67 -5.94
C HIS A 27 8.76 11.95 -5.24
N ARG A 28 8.51 11.29 -4.11
CA ARG A 28 9.52 10.47 -3.42
C ARG A 28 9.92 9.26 -4.27
N ALA A 29 8.95 8.53 -4.80
CA ALA A 29 9.20 7.38 -5.66
C ALA A 29 10.02 7.75 -6.90
N LEU A 30 9.73 8.90 -7.52
CA LEU A 30 10.49 9.40 -8.66
C LEU A 30 11.94 9.70 -8.30
N LYS A 31 12.18 10.39 -7.17
CA LYS A 31 13.54 10.69 -6.67
C LYS A 31 14.37 9.46 -6.37
N GLU A 32 13.73 8.40 -5.86
CA GLU A 32 14.37 7.13 -5.52
C GLU A 32 14.52 6.21 -6.75
N SER A 33 13.88 6.56 -7.86
CA SER A 33 13.95 5.79 -9.11
C SER A 33 15.03 6.32 -10.05
N SER A 34 15.46 5.46 -10.98
CA SER A 34 16.29 5.86 -12.11
C SER A 34 15.61 6.87 -13.04
N ALA A 35 14.29 7.05 -12.94
CA ALA A 35 13.53 8.02 -13.71
C ALA A 35 13.59 9.45 -13.15
N ALA A 36 14.34 9.69 -12.07
CA ALA A 36 14.47 11.02 -11.45
C ALA A 36 14.95 12.11 -12.43
N LEU A 37 15.74 11.73 -13.44
CA LEU A 37 16.28 12.63 -14.46
C LEU A 37 15.45 12.65 -15.74
N ASP A 38 14.39 11.85 -15.83
CA ASP A 38 13.54 11.78 -17.02
C ASP A 38 12.52 12.94 -17.00
N PRO A 39 12.57 13.86 -17.98
CA PRO A 39 11.60 14.95 -18.07
C PRO A 39 10.17 14.44 -18.29
N LEU A 40 9.97 13.26 -18.88
CA LEU A 40 8.63 12.68 -19.06
C LEU A 40 8.05 12.14 -17.76
N ALA A 41 8.90 11.67 -16.84
CA ALA A 41 8.46 11.19 -15.54
C ALA A 41 7.83 12.30 -14.69
N SER A 42 8.26 13.55 -14.89
CA SER A 42 7.67 14.73 -14.23
C SER A 42 6.23 15.05 -14.69
N ARG A 43 5.76 14.46 -15.79
CA ARG A 43 4.43 14.68 -16.37
C ARG A 43 3.38 13.69 -15.86
N VAL A 44 3.80 12.72 -15.05
CA VAL A 44 2.92 11.74 -14.41
C VAL A 44 2.28 12.37 -13.17
N GLU A 45 0.99 12.17 -13.02
CA GLU A 45 0.23 12.56 -11.84
C GLU A 45 -0.52 11.35 -11.29
N LEU A 46 -0.70 11.32 -9.96
CA LEU A 46 -1.56 10.35 -9.29
C LEU A 46 -2.74 11.10 -8.68
N ASN A 47 -3.95 10.67 -9.02
CA ASN A 47 -5.19 11.25 -8.56
C ASN A 47 -6.02 10.23 -7.77
N PRO A 48 -6.72 10.67 -6.72
CA PRO A 48 -7.80 9.91 -6.10
C PRO A 48 -8.86 9.59 -7.14
N ARG A 49 -9.33 8.34 -7.14
CA ARG A 49 -10.42 7.87 -7.98
C ARG A 49 -11.42 7.12 -7.12
N THR A 50 -12.70 7.20 -7.48
CA THR A 50 -13.73 6.33 -6.90
C THR A 50 -13.80 5.03 -7.71
N PRO A 51 -13.54 3.87 -7.08
CA PRO A 51 -13.78 2.57 -7.70
C PRO A 51 -15.22 2.44 -8.21
N PRO A 52 -15.43 1.75 -9.36
CA PRO A 52 -16.77 1.60 -9.95
C PRO A 52 -17.66 0.66 -9.12
N ASP A 53 -17.07 -0.20 -8.30
CA ASP A 53 -17.77 -1.19 -7.49
C ASP A 53 -18.33 -0.59 -6.18
N LEU A 54 -18.03 0.68 -5.89
CA LEU A 54 -18.54 1.38 -4.71
C LEU A 54 -19.93 1.97 -4.98
N PRO A 55 -20.83 1.92 -3.98
CA PRO A 55 -22.11 2.61 -4.06
C PRO A 55 -21.93 4.11 -4.34
N PRO A 56 -22.82 4.72 -5.14
CA PRO A 56 -22.80 6.16 -5.35
C PRO A 56 -23.01 6.89 -4.01
N GLY A 57 -22.22 7.93 -3.78
CA GLY A 57 -22.24 8.70 -2.52
C GLY A 57 -21.34 8.16 -1.40
N THR A 58 -20.56 7.11 -1.65
CA THR A 58 -19.60 6.60 -0.66
C THR A 58 -18.43 7.55 -0.47
N ASN A 59 -18.13 7.89 0.78
CA ASN A 59 -16.97 8.72 1.13
C ASN A 59 -15.68 7.92 0.93
N LEU A 60 -14.83 8.39 0.02
CA LEU A 60 -13.52 7.81 -0.31
C LEU A 60 -12.66 7.59 0.93
N ASP A 61 -12.61 8.56 1.83
CA ASP A 61 -11.79 8.51 3.05
C ASP A 61 -12.21 7.38 4.01
N THR A 62 -13.47 6.95 3.93
CA THR A 62 -14.01 5.87 4.78
C THR A 62 -13.93 4.50 4.10
N ALA A 63 -14.02 4.47 2.77
CA ALA A 63 -13.94 3.24 1.99
C ALA A 63 -12.50 2.80 1.75
N PHE A 64 -11.57 3.75 1.74
CA PHE A 64 -10.15 3.48 1.56
C PHE A 64 -9.57 2.74 2.76
N SER A 65 -8.76 1.73 2.49
CA SER A 65 -7.91 1.08 3.47
C SER A 65 -6.60 0.69 2.81
N GLU A 66 -5.48 1.09 3.43
CA GLU A 66 -4.12 0.76 2.96
C GLU A 66 -3.84 -0.75 2.95
N HIS A 67 -4.56 -1.51 3.78
CA HIS A 67 -4.42 -2.97 3.89
C HIS A 67 -5.38 -3.73 2.97
N SER A 68 -6.25 -3.02 2.25
CA SER A 68 -7.20 -3.67 1.33
C SER A 68 -6.51 -4.10 0.04
N ALA A 69 -6.86 -5.28 -0.46
CA ALA A 69 -6.46 -5.70 -1.80
C ALA A 69 -6.92 -4.74 -2.91
N LEU A 70 -7.99 -3.97 -2.64
CA LEU A 70 -8.56 -2.97 -3.54
C LEU A 70 -7.97 -1.56 -3.37
N MET A 71 -6.99 -1.37 -2.48
CA MET A 71 -6.35 -0.07 -2.22
C MET A 71 -5.94 0.66 -3.51
N VAL A 72 -5.36 -0.10 -4.45
CA VAL A 72 -4.85 0.42 -5.73
C VAL A 72 -5.97 0.98 -6.62
N ASP A 73 -7.22 0.55 -6.44
CA ASP A 73 -8.34 0.98 -7.30
C ASP A 73 -8.81 2.40 -7.04
N PHE A 74 -8.44 2.91 -5.86
CA PHE A 74 -8.63 4.29 -5.44
C PHE A 74 -7.59 5.25 -6.04
N ILE A 75 -6.62 4.73 -6.79
CA ILE A 75 -5.51 5.50 -7.38
C ILE A 75 -5.61 5.42 -8.90
N GLU A 76 -5.58 6.57 -9.55
CA GLU A 76 -5.50 6.68 -11.01
C GLU A 76 -4.28 7.48 -11.41
N GLY A 77 -3.50 6.94 -12.34
CA GLY A 77 -2.43 7.70 -12.99
C GLY A 77 -2.96 8.49 -14.18
N ALA A 78 -2.50 9.74 -14.29
CA ALA A 78 -2.77 10.59 -15.42
C ALA A 78 -1.45 11.10 -16.01
N TYR A 79 -1.41 11.24 -17.33
CA TYR A 79 -0.29 11.85 -18.04
C TYR A 79 -0.68 13.23 -18.54
N ARG A 80 0.05 14.26 -18.11
CA ARG A 80 -0.09 15.62 -18.66
C ARG A 80 0.60 15.68 -20.02
N LEU A 81 -0.20 15.71 -21.07
CA LEU A 81 0.28 15.90 -22.43
C LEU A 81 0.03 17.33 -22.88
N GLU A 82 1.10 17.99 -23.30
CA GLU A 82 1.04 19.31 -23.93
C GLU A 82 0.69 19.16 -25.41
N TRP A 83 0.13 20.22 -25.98
CA TRP A 83 -0.01 20.33 -27.43
C TRP A 83 1.39 20.38 -28.08
N PRO A 84 1.63 19.71 -29.22
CA PRO A 84 0.68 18.95 -30.05
C PRO A 84 0.58 17.46 -29.71
N VAL A 85 1.37 16.96 -28.75
CA VAL A 85 1.44 15.53 -28.40
C VAL A 85 0.09 14.98 -27.92
N SER A 86 -0.75 15.84 -27.33
CA SER A 86 -2.14 15.50 -27.00
C SER A 86 -2.98 15.04 -28.21
N LEU A 87 -2.61 15.40 -29.44
CA LEU A 87 -3.28 14.92 -30.67
C LEU A 87 -2.89 13.48 -31.01
N LEU A 88 -1.69 13.04 -30.62
CA LEU A 88 -1.19 11.69 -30.88
C LEU A 88 -1.77 10.67 -29.90
N LEU A 89 -2.11 11.09 -28.69
CA LEU A 89 -2.75 10.26 -27.67
C LEU A 89 -4.16 10.75 -27.34
N PRO A 90 -5.20 10.22 -28.02
CA PRO A 90 -6.58 10.56 -27.73
C PRO A 90 -6.99 10.07 -26.33
N ASP A 91 -8.06 10.67 -25.78
CA ASP A 91 -8.57 10.37 -24.44
C ASP A 91 -8.80 8.88 -24.18
N VAL A 92 -9.32 8.17 -25.18
CA VAL A 92 -9.58 6.73 -25.10
C VAL A 92 -8.28 5.94 -24.85
N ALA A 93 -7.19 6.29 -25.55
CA ALA A 93 -5.90 5.66 -25.35
C ALA A 93 -5.33 5.99 -23.96
N ARG A 94 -5.53 7.22 -23.48
CA ARG A 94 -5.11 7.63 -22.13
C ARG A 94 -5.85 6.87 -21.04
N ALA A 95 -7.16 6.69 -21.19
CA ALA A 95 -7.97 5.90 -20.27
C ALA A 95 -7.54 4.42 -20.25
N GLN A 96 -7.18 3.85 -21.41
CA GLN A 96 -6.65 2.48 -21.49
C GLN A 96 -5.28 2.35 -20.80
N LEU A 97 -4.38 3.33 -20.97
CA LEU A 97 -3.11 3.37 -20.26
C LEU A 97 -3.31 3.46 -18.74
N ALA A 98 -4.23 4.30 -18.28
CA ALA A 98 -4.57 4.39 -16.85
C ALA A 98 -5.14 3.06 -16.32
N ALA A 99 -5.95 2.35 -17.11
CA ALA A 99 -6.44 1.02 -16.75
C ALA A 99 -5.32 -0.04 -16.69
N ALA A 100 -4.39 -0.02 -17.65
CA ALA A 100 -3.23 -0.90 -17.67
C ALA A 100 -2.26 -0.62 -16.52
N GLN A 101 -2.02 0.64 -16.18
CA GLN A 101 -1.23 1.01 -15.00
C GLN A 101 -1.85 0.43 -13.73
N ARG A 102 -3.17 0.54 -13.57
CA ARG A 102 -3.87 -0.02 -12.40
C ARG A 102 -3.75 -1.53 -12.33
N SER A 103 -3.89 -2.25 -13.44
CA SER A 103 -3.71 -3.71 -13.42
C SER A 103 -2.28 -4.12 -13.04
N LEU A 104 -1.27 -3.40 -13.51
CA LEU A 104 0.12 -3.60 -13.11
C LEU A 104 0.34 -3.31 -11.62
N LEU A 105 -0.24 -2.22 -11.11
CA LEU A 105 -0.15 -1.89 -9.69
C LEU A 105 -0.84 -2.92 -8.79
N ARG A 106 -1.97 -3.51 -9.23
CA ARG A 106 -2.64 -4.61 -8.51
C ARG A 106 -1.74 -5.84 -8.41
N VAL A 107 -1.13 -6.26 -9.51
CA VAL A 107 -0.20 -7.41 -9.53
C VAL A 107 1.01 -7.12 -8.64
N ARG A 108 1.58 -5.91 -8.72
CA ARG A 108 2.71 -5.51 -7.89
C ARG A 108 2.36 -5.48 -6.41
N HIS A 109 1.18 -4.95 -6.06
CA HIS A 109 0.69 -4.94 -4.68
C HIS A 109 0.50 -6.36 -4.13
N ALA A 110 -0.13 -7.25 -4.90
CA ALA A 110 -0.26 -8.65 -4.53
C ALA A 110 1.11 -9.34 -4.35
N GLY A 111 2.05 -9.06 -5.25
CA GLY A 111 3.42 -9.56 -5.14
C GLY A 111 4.13 -9.10 -3.86
N LEU A 112 4.02 -7.82 -3.51
CA LEU A 112 4.59 -7.28 -2.26
C LEU A 112 3.92 -7.89 -1.02
N ALA A 113 2.59 -8.03 -1.02
CA ALA A 113 1.87 -8.67 0.08
C ALA A 113 2.31 -10.13 0.28
N LEU A 114 2.55 -10.86 -0.81
CA LEU A 114 3.09 -12.22 -0.77
C LEU A 114 4.54 -12.25 -0.25
N GLN A 115 5.38 -11.30 -0.67
CA GLN A 115 6.76 -11.19 -0.16
C GLN A 115 6.79 -10.88 1.33
N GLU A 116 5.95 -9.97 1.81
CA GLU A 116 5.81 -9.68 3.24
C GLU A 116 5.31 -10.89 4.02
N ALA A 117 4.29 -11.59 3.52
CA ALA A 117 3.79 -12.82 4.15
C ALA A 117 4.89 -13.89 4.23
N HIS A 118 5.67 -14.06 3.15
CA HIS A 118 6.79 -14.98 3.12
C HIS A 118 7.89 -14.59 4.11
N GLY A 119 8.23 -13.29 4.19
CA GLY A 119 9.16 -12.76 5.19
C GLY A 119 8.71 -13.05 6.61
N ARG A 120 7.43 -12.82 6.94
CA ARG A 120 6.84 -13.12 8.26
C ARG A 120 6.89 -14.61 8.60
N VAL A 121 6.69 -15.50 7.61
CA VAL A 121 6.81 -16.95 7.80
C VAL A 121 8.27 -17.33 8.09
N HIS A 122 9.23 -16.77 7.35
CA HIS A 122 10.67 -17.00 7.59
C HIS A 122 11.11 -16.49 8.97
N GLU A 123 10.64 -15.33 9.39
CA GLU A 123 10.87 -14.78 10.72
C GLU A 123 10.31 -15.70 11.81
N ALA A 124 9.06 -16.17 11.66
CA ALA A 124 8.45 -17.10 12.59
C ALA A 124 9.23 -18.43 12.67
N GLY A 125 9.65 -18.98 11.53
CA GLY A 125 10.48 -20.19 11.48
C GLY A 125 11.87 -20.00 12.10
N ASN A 126 12.49 -18.84 11.92
CA ASN A 126 13.77 -18.50 12.54
C ASN A 126 13.66 -18.36 14.07
N VAL A 127 12.55 -17.82 14.58
CA VAL A 127 12.25 -17.79 16.02
C VAL A 127 12.10 -19.21 16.58
N ASP A 128 11.42 -20.10 15.85
CA ASP A 128 11.26 -21.50 16.25
C ASP A 128 12.61 -22.25 16.29
N ASN A 129 13.51 -22.01 15.32
CA ASN A 129 14.85 -22.60 15.29
C ASN A 129 15.77 -22.07 16.39
N ARG A 130 15.73 -20.75 16.68
CA ARG A 130 16.50 -20.14 17.78
C ARG A 130 15.98 -20.56 19.14
N GLY A 131 14.66 -20.71 19.30
CA GLY A 131 14.04 -21.25 20.51
C GLY A 131 14.35 -22.74 20.74
N ALA A 132 14.70 -23.48 19.69
CA ALA A 132 15.19 -24.85 19.80
C ALA A 132 16.70 -24.94 20.12
N SER A 133 17.52 -23.98 19.66
CA SER A 133 18.96 -23.96 19.89
C SER A 133 19.39 -23.31 21.22
N THR A 134 18.58 -22.41 21.78
CA THR A 134 18.74 -21.94 23.17
C THR A 134 18.05 -22.93 24.10
N GLY A 135 18.81 -23.91 24.61
CA GLY A 135 18.37 -25.07 25.40
C GLY A 135 17.69 -24.78 26.75
N GLY A 136 16.59 -24.02 26.76
CA GLY A 136 15.64 -23.95 27.86
C GLY A 136 14.62 -25.08 27.75
N ALA A 137 15.06 -26.30 28.04
CA ALA A 137 14.19 -27.47 28.12
C ALA A 137 13.14 -27.29 29.23
N GLY A 138 11.87 -27.08 28.85
CA GLY A 138 10.74 -27.11 29.79
C GLY A 138 9.61 -26.16 29.42
N GLU A 139 8.48 -26.72 28.96
CA GLU A 139 7.15 -26.12 28.72
C GLU A 139 7.04 -24.86 27.83
N ARG A 140 7.88 -23.84 28.02
CA ARG A 140 7.84 -22.56 27.29
C ARG A 140 8.11 -22.73 25.79
N GLY A 141 9.05 -23.60 25.40
CA GLY A 141 9.31 -23.91 23.99
C GLY A 141 8.14 -24.65 23.30
N ARG A 142 7.38 -25.47 24.04
CA ARG A 142 6.19 -26.15 23.52
C ARG A 142 5.02 -25.19 23.36
N ALA A 143 4.85 -24.27 24.32
CA ALA A 143 3.83 -23.21 24.24
C ALA A 143 4.10 -22.26 23.07
N ALA A 144 5.36 -21.86 22.85
CA ALA A 144 5.76 -21.05 21.70
C ALA A 144 5.46 -21.75 20.37
N ARG A 145 5.81 -23.05 20.24
CA ARG A 145 5.45 -23.88 19.08
C ARG A 145 3.95 -24.03 18.88
N ALA A 146 3.18 -24.20 19.94
CA ALA A 146 1.72 -24.32 19.84
C ALA A 146 1.08 -22.99 19.39
N LEU A 147 1.65 -21.86 19.79
CA LEU A 147 1.20 -20.53 19.39
C LEU A 147 1.59 -20.21 17.94
N SER A 148 2.80 -20.60 17.50
CA SER A 148 3.22 -20.46 16.09
C SER A 148 2.37 -21.33 15.17
N LEU A 149 2.08 -22.59 15.54
CA LEU A 149 1.18 -23.47 14.79
C LEU A 149 -0.27 -22.95 14.74
N ARG A 150 -0.77 -22.33 15.83
CA ARG A 150 -2.10 -21.68 15.81
C ARG A 150 -2.14 -20.45 14.91
N ARG A 151 -1.05 -19.66 14.86
CA ARG A 151 -0.94 -18.50 13.96
C ARG A 151 -0.86 -18.94 12.50
N LEU A 152 -0.08 -19.97 12.19
CA LEU A 152 0.00 -20.57 10.85
C LEU A 152 -1.35 -21.11 10.37
N ARG A 153 -2.10 -21.83 11.23
CA ARG A 153 -3.46 -22.30 10.89
C ARG A 153 -4.47 -21.17 10.68
N ARG A 154 -4.31 -20.03 11.36
CA ARG A 154 -5.15 -18.86 11.12
C ARG A 154 -4.84 -18.18 9.80
N LEU A 155 -3.57 -18.16 9.40
CA LEU A 155 -3.15 -17.60 8.11
C LEU A 155 -3.54 -18.49 6.93
N SER A 156 -3.66 -19.82 7.11
CA SER A 156 -4.14 -20.72 6.06
C SER A 156 -5.65 -20.70 5.84
N LEU A 157 -6.40 -19.95 6.65
CA LEU A 157 -7.86 -19.79 6.57
C LEU A 157 -8.26 -18.39 6.08
N LEU A 158 -7.29 -17.52 5.82
CA LEU A 158 -7.44 -16.26 5.09
C LEU A 158 -7.07 -16.50 3.63
#